data_AF-A0A813U7F6-F1
#
_entry.id   AF-A0A813U7F6-F1
#
_cell.length_a   1.000
_cell.length_b   1.000
_cell.length_c   1.000
_cell.angle_alpha   90.00
_cell.angle_beta   90.00
_cell.angle_gamma   90.00
#
_symmetry.space_group_name_H-M   'P 1'
#
loop_
_entity.id
_entity.type
_entity.pdbx_description
1 polymer ?
#
loop_
_entity_poly.entity_id
_entity_poly.type
_entity_poly.pdbx_seq_one_letter_code
_entity_poly.pdbx_strand_id
1 'polypeptide(L)'
;MVDLLYIITLVPTVLLSTLRSDDDGYDMINYKYTVALLILFSTITASKQFDDDRIECWNRANFIKPYIEYTNQICYISSTYYVDRNKTIPTNVEDR
;
A
#
# COMPACT_ATOMS: atom_id res chain seq x y z
N MET A 1 -1.92 7.26 10.62
CA MET A 1 -2.49 8.62 10.51
C MET A 1 -3.38 8.67 9.26
N VAL A 2 -4.47 7.90 9.25
CA VAL A 2 -5.56 8.12 8.30
C VAL A 2 -6.22 9.39 8.80
N ASP A 3 -6.01 10.51 8.12
CA ASP A 3 -6.44 11.80 8.63
C ASP A 3 -7.95 11.76 8.89
N LEU A 4 -8.35 12.11 10.11
CA LEU A 4 -9.76 12.23 10.53
C LEU A 4 -10.59 13.05 9.53
N LEU A 5 -9.93 14.00 8.86
CA LEU A 5 -10.43 14.81 7.74
C LEU A 5 -10.90 13.99 6.53
N TYR A 6 -10.28 12.85 6.23
CA TYR A 6 -10.66 11.98 5.11
C TYR A 6 -12.01 11.29 5.36
N ILE A 7 -12.24 10.79 6.58
CA ILE A 7 -13.54 10.22 6.97
C ILE A 7 -14.62 11.32 6.96
N ILE A 8 -14.28 12.52 7.45
CA ILE A 8 -15.20 13.68 7.48
C ILE A 8 -15.57 14.16 6.07
N THR A 9 -14.72 13.97 5.06
CA THR A 9 -14.97 14.45 3.67
C THR A 9 -15.55 13.37 2.75
N LEU A 10 -15.15 12.10 2.91
CA LEU A 10 -15.61 10.99 2.07
C LEU A 10 -17.05 10.56 2.39
N VAL A 11 -17.38 10.47 3.69
CA VAL A 11 -18.71 10.04 4.13
C VAL A 11 -19.82 10.95 3.60
N PRO A 12 -19.76 12.28 3.75
CA PRO A 12 -20.81 13.16 3.24
C PRO A 12 -20.84 13.27 1.72
N THR A 13 -19.72 13.11 1.00
CA THR A 13 -19.74 13.16 -0.48
C THR A 13 -20.40 11.92 -1.08
N VAL A 14 -20.11 10.74 -0.55
CA VAL A 14 -20.80 9.49 -0.91
C VAL A 14 -22.27 9.55 -0.49
N LEU A 15 -22.58 10.06 0.71
CA LEU A 15 -23.95 10.18 1.23
C LEU A 15 -24.79 11.24 0.47
N LEU A 16 -24.21 12.36 0.05
CA LEU A 16 -24.93 13.42 -0.69
C LEU A 16 -25.26 12.97 -2.11
N SER A 17 -24.40 12.14 -2.73
CA SER A 17 -24.62 11.60 -4.07
C SER A 17 -25.80 10.62 -4.18
N THR A 18 -26.33 10.10 -3.06
CA THR A 18 -27.51 9.23 -3.04
C THR A 18 -28.84 9.97 -3.04
N LEU A 19 -28.85 11.31 -2.87
CA LEU A 19 -30.07 12.12 -2.90
C LEU A 19 -30.66 12.30 -4.30
N ARG A 20 -29.92 11.94 -5.37
CA ARG A 20 -30.37 12.03 -6.76
C ARG A 20 -31.05 10.71 -7.16
N SER A 21 -32.38 10.70 -7.10
CA SER A 21 -33.25 9.52 -7.20
C SER A 21 -33.66 9.14 -8.63
N ASP A 22 -32.73 9.21 -9.59
CA ASP A 22 -33.01 8.92 -11.01
C ASP A 22 -31.94 8.01 -11.66
N ASP A 23 -31.10 7.35 -10.85
CA ASP A 23 -30.04 6.46 -11.35
C ASP A 23 -30.43 4.98 -11.17
N ASP A 24 -30.36 4.21 -12.25
CA ASP A 24 -30.55 2.76 -12.24
C ASP A 24 -29.46 2.05 -11.41
N GLY A 25 -29.79 0.91 -10.81
CA GLY A 25 -28.88 0.19 -9.91
C GLY A 25 -27.54 -0.19 -10.53
N TYR A 26 -27.51 -0.44 -11.84
CA TYR A 26 -26.28 -0.77 -12.57
C TYR A 26 -25.32 0.42 -12.69
N ASP A 27 -25.86 1.63 -12.86
CA ASP A 27 -25.04 2.84 -12.90
C ASP A 27 -24.43 3.09 -11.52
N MET A 28 -25.23 2.95 -10.46
CA MET A 28 -24.78 3.14 -9.08
C MET A 28 -23.62 2.21 -8.68
N ILE A 29 -23.61 0.97 -9.16
CA ILE A 29 -22.51 0.01 -8.93
C ILE A 29 -21.19 0.54 -9.49
N ASN A 30 -21.20 1.05 -10.71
CA ASN A 30 -19.97 1.44 -11.39
C ASN A 30 -19.37 2.75 -10.85
N TYR A 31 -20.16 3.81 -10.70
CA TYR A 31 -19.60 5.11 -10.34
C TYR A 31 -19.52 5.34 -8.82
N LYS A 32 -20.38 4.72 -8.00
CA LYS A 32 -20.34 4.84 -6.55
C LYS A 32 -19.59 3.69 -5.89
N TYR A 33 -20.09 2.46 -6.04
CA TYR A 33 -19.62 1.34 -5.22
C TYR A 33 -18.23 0.88 -5.60
N THR A 34 -17.91 0.76 -6.89
CA THR A 34 -16.55 0.41 -7.34
C THR A 34 -15.52 1.43 -6.88
N VAL A 35 -15.82 2.73 -7.03
CA VAL A 35 -14.92 3.81 -6.59
C VAL A 35 -14.74 3.79 -5.07
N ALA A 36 -15.82 3.63 -4.31
CA ALA A 36 -15.76 3.54 -2.85
C ALA A 36 -14.93 2.33 -2.38
N LEU A 37 -15.05 1.18 -3.05
CA LEU A 37 -14.29 -0.03 -2.75
C LEU A 37 -12.79 0.15 -3.06
N LEU A 38 -12.45 0.77 -4.19
CA LEU A 38 -11.05 1.07 -4.53
C LEU A 38 -10.42 2.03 -3.53
N ILE A 39 -11.15 3.07 -3.14
CA ILE A 39 -10.72 4.01 -2.10
C ILE A 39 -10.51 3.29 -0.76
N LEU A 40 -11.45 2.43 -0.36
CA LEU A 40 -11.34 1.65 0.87
C LEU A 40 -10.08 0.79 0.87
N PHE A 41 -9.84 0.00 -0.18
CA PHE A 41 -8.66 -0.87 -0.25
C PHE A 41 -7.35 -0.09 -0.35
N SER A 42 -7.34 1.02 -1.09
CA SER A 42 -6.18 1.92 -1.16
C SER A 42 -5.83 2.46 0.23
N THR A 43 -6.83 2.87 1.00
CA THR A 43 -6.64 3.46 2.34
C THR A 43 -6.14 2.42 3.34
N ILE A 44 -6.71 1.22 3.33
CA ILE A 44 -6.26 0.10 4.18
C ILE A 44 -4.81 -0.25 3.87
N THR A 45 -4.48 -0.37 2.59
CA THR A 45 -3.12 -0.75 2.16
C THR A 45 -2.11 0.35 2.45
N ALA A 46 -2.47 1.63 2.29
CA ALA A 46 -1.62 2.75 2.67
C ALA A 46 -1.35 2.76 4.18
N SER A 47 -2.37 2.51 5.00
CA SER A 47 -2.23 2.47 6.47
C SER A 47 -1.18 1.46 6.92
N LYS A 48 -1.19 0.27 6.31
CA LYS A 48 -0.20 -0.80 6.57
C LYS A 48 1.24 -0.43 6.20
N GLN A 49 1.45 0.51 5.27
CA GLN A 49 2.79 0.96 4.85
C GLN A 49 3.41 2.01 5.79
N PHE A 50 2.59 2.64 6.63
CA PHE A 50 3.01 3.68 7.58
C PHE A 50 3.23 3.16 9.01
N ASP A 51 2.86 1.91 9.29
CA ASP A 51 3.22 1.26 10.55
C ASP A 51 4.74 0.99 10.60
N ASP A 52 5.25 0.89 11.82
CA ASP A 52 6.68 0.97 12.17
C ASP A 52 7.56 -0.11 11.49
N ASP A 53 6.97 -1.27 11.19
CA ASP A 53 7.70 -2.42 10.67
C ASP A 53 7.33 -2.69 9.20
N ARG A 54 8.07 -2.02 8.30
CA ARG A 54 8.08 -2.33 6.85
C ARG A 54 8.81 -3.66 6.59
N ILE A 55 9.12 -3.95 5.33
CA ILE A 55 9.83 -5.19 4.92
C ILE A 55 11.06 -5.44 5.82
N GLU A 56 11.12 -6.63 6.41
CA GLU A 56 12.27 -7.13 7.17
C GLU A 56 13.25 -7.83 6.23
N CYS A 57 14.50 -7.36 6.21
CA CYS A 57 15.54 -7.94 5.36
C CYS A 57 16.48 -8.85 6.17
N TRP A 58 17.20 -9.73 5.47
CA TRP A 58 18.19 -10.60 6.11
C TRP A 58 19.41 -9.78 6.56
N ASN A 59 19.49 -9.51 7.86
CA ASN A 59 20.52 -8.70 8.48
C ASN A 59 21.69 -9.53 9.02
N ARG A 60 22.86 -8.91 9.18
CA ARG A 60 24.04 -9.54 9.80
C ARG A 60 23.85 -9.64 11.30
N ALA A 61 24.32 -10.76 11.89
CA ALA A 61 24.17 -11.02 13.34
C ALA A 61 24.85 -9.98 14.26
N ASN A 62 25.82 -9.20 13.77
CA ASN A 62 26.55 -8.22 14.56
C ASN A 62 25.90 -6.82 14.55
N PHE A 63 24.77 -6.61 13.87
CA PHE A 63 24.13 -5.31 13.77
C PHE A 63 23.36 -4.97 15.06
N ILE A 64 23.61 -3.78 15.62
CA ILE A 64 22.77 -3.21 16.67
C ILE A 64 21.45 -2.68 16.10
N LYS A 65 20.41 -2.55 16.94
CA LYS A 65 19.04 -2.18 16.54
C LYS A 65 18.94 -1.02 15.53
N PRO A 66 19.66 0.12 15.68
CA PRO A 66 19.59 1.21 14.71
C PRO A 66 20.08 0.84 13.30
N TYR A 67 21.07 -0.04 13.18
CA TYR A 67 21.54 -0.50 11.87
C TYR A 67 20.54 -1.46 11.22
N ILE A 68 19.84 -2.27 12.01
CA ILE A 68 18.76 -3.15 11.54
C ILE A 68 17.64 -2.30 10.95
N GLU A 69 17.15 -1.31 11.70
CA GLU A 69 16.11 -0.38 11.26
C GLU A 69 16.53 0.36 9.98
N TYR A 70 17.76 0.86 9.92
CA TYR A 70 18.29 1.52 8.72
C TYR A 70 18.36 0.59 7.50
N THR A 71 18.84 -0.64 7.68
CA THR A 71 18.97 -1.60 6.58
C THR A 71 17.60 -2.01 6.04
N ASN A 72 16.62 -2.22 6.91
CA ASN A 72 15.23 -2.50 6.53
C ASN A 72 14.63 -1.33 5.73
N GLN A 73 14.88 -0.08 6.13
CA GLN A 73 14.43 1.10 5.39
C GLN A 73 15.04 1.19 3.98
N ILE A 74 16.34 0.96 3.85
CA ILE A 74 17.02 0.97 2.55
C ILE A 74 16.49 -0.15 1.65
N CYS A 75 16.25 -1.34 2.20
CA CYS A 75 15.68 -2.46 1.46
C CYS A 75 14.26 -2.18 0.95
N TYR A 76 13.47 -1.40 1.71
CA TYR A 76 12.11 -1.01 1.33
C TYR A 76 12.07 0.02 0.19
N ILE A 77 12.99 0.98 0.20
CA ILE A 77 13.01 2.09 -0.77
C ILE A 77 13.68 1.66 -2.10
N SER A 78 14.65 0.74 -2.01
CA SER A 78 15.42 0.29 -3.18
C SER A 78 14.64 -0.76 -3.99
N SER A 79 14.80 -0.76 -5.32
CA SER A 79 14.22 -1.80 -6.17
C SER A 79 14.78 -3.18 -5.81
N THR A 80 13.88 -4.14 -5.60
CA THR A 80 14.23 -5.54 -5.30
C THR A 80 13.83 -6.42 -6.49
N TYR A 81 14.50 -7.57 -6.60
CA TYR A 81 14.26 -8.54 -7.66
C TYR A 81 14.17 -9.94 -7.07
N TYR A 82 13.54 -10.85 -7.81
CA TYR A 82 13.35 -12.23 -7.40
C TYR A 82 14.36 -13.15 -8.11
N VAL A 83 15.01 -14.02 -7.33
CA VAL A 83 15.89 -15.08 -7.86
C VAL A 83 15.39 -16.43 -7.35
N ASP A 84 15.28 -17.40 -8.27
CA ASP A 84 15.00 -18.78 -7.92
C ASP A 84 16.14 -19.35 -7.06
N ARG A 85 15.81 -20.09 -6.00
CA ARG A 85 16.78 -20.72 -5.09
C ARG A 85 17.79 -21.63 -5.79
N ASN A 86 17.45 -22.18 -6.96
CA ASN A 86 18.34 -23.05 -7.73
C ASN A 86 19.28 -22.30 -8.68
N LYS A 87 19.12 -20.97 -8.84
CA LYS A 87 19.94 -20.15 -9.73
C LYS A 87 20.95 -19.33 -8.94
N THR A 88 22.10 -19.08 -9.55
CA THR A 88 23.12 -18.17 -8.99
C THR A 88 22.67 -16.72 -9.12
N ILE A 89 23.07 -15.89 -8.16
CA ILE A 89 22.78 -14.44 -8.18
C ILE A 89 23.48 -13.81 -9.40
N PRO A 90 22.74 -13.11 -10.29
CA PRO A 90 23.32 -12.48 -11.48
C PRO A 90 24.25 -11.34 -11.11
N THR A 91 25.41 -11.28 -11.79
CA THR A 91 26.43 -10.26 -11.54
C THR A 91 26.14 -8.96 -12.29
N ASN A 92 25.65 -9.06 -13.54
CA ASN A 92 25.22 -7.93 -14.34
C ASN A 92 23.92 -7.32 -13.77
N VAL A 93 23.80 -6.00 -13.83
CA VAL A 93 22.61 -5.27 -13.38
C VAL A 93 21.44 -5.46 -14.34
N GLU A 94 21.70 -5.68 -15.63
CA GLU A 94 20.66 -5.90 -16.65
C GLU A 94 19.92 -7.23 -16.47
N ASP A 95 20.59 -8.21 -15.85
CA ASP A 95 20.06 -9.56 -15.61
C ASP A 95 19.40 -9.72 -14.23
N ARG A 96 19.31 -8.64 -13.44
CA ARG A 96 18.70 -8.63 -12.09
C ARG A 96 17.21 -8.37 -12.16
#